data_AF-A0A453G9R7-F1
#
_entry.id   AF-A0A453G9R7-F1
#
_cell.length_a   1.000
_cell.length_b   1.000
_cell.length_c   1.000
_cell.angle_alpha   90.00
_cell.angle_beta   90.00
_cell.angle_gamma   90.00
#
_symmetry.space_group_name_H-M   'P 1'
#
loop_
_entity.id
_entity.type
_entity.pdbx_description
1 polymer ?
#
loop_
_entity_poly.entity_id
_entity_poly.type
_entity_poly.pdbx_seq_one_letter_code
_entity_poly.pdbx_strand_id
1 'polypeptide(L)'
;MEAGPNPLPVSDVRDWSELPLDALSAIFMKLGTIEILMGAGLVCRSWLVAAKSPELWRFVDMTRHKLVFSKGGNVMCQMAKVAIDRSDGRMESFWAQKFVTSELLNYIASRCNSLKSIRLIGAYYFWDDEDVVIKLAAKCPMLEEIEYSGQKLTWDFFKGIGAARPTLKRLRVCLPWYDSDSIEREIRMEQRQNDEEEEEEEEEEEEPYEAWEARHNEEAFAIAESLHELRLLQMAGYGLTKEGVYAILEGCPHLEFLDLRECGHLLVDAELKARCANIKHVRLPGAWPHAHCPELDTIKEDEGEVIEMPNLYEIEAQALHNEAAMENDDYGENYWDDYSLPSSPGSPAPTYSMDDPRYYWEL
;
A
#
# COMPACT_ATOMS: atom_id res chain seq x y z
N MET A 1 -69.53 -27.26 -0.29
CA MET A 1 -68.16 -27.66 0.09
C MET A 1 -67.23 -26.73 -0.68
N GLU A 2 -66.78 -25.66 -0.03
CA GLU A 2 -65.80 -24.75 -0.61
C GLU A 2 -64.46 -25.48 -0.64
N ALA A 3 -63.90 -25.66 -1.84
CA ALA A 3 -62.54 -26.14 -2.00
C ALA A 3 -61.61 -25.01 -1.55
N GLY A 4 -60.96 -25.19 -0.40
CA GLY A 4 -59.93 -24.27 0.07
C GLY A 4 -58.81 -24.11 -0.96
N PRO A 5 -58.19 -22.93 -1.07
CA PRO A 5 -57.14 -22.70 -2.05
C PRO A 5 -55.98 -23.64 -1.78
N ASN A 6 -55.60 -24.39 -2.81
CA ASN A 6 -54.46 -25.29 -2.79
C ASN A 6 -53.19 -24.46 -2.50
N PRO A 7 -52.34 -24.83 -1.52
CA PRO A 7 -51.10 -24.11 -1.28
C PRO A 7 -50.26 -24.19 -2.56
N LEU A 8 -49.78 -23.05 -3.05
CA LEU A 8 -48.85 -23.02 -4.16
C LEU A 8 -47.60 -23.85 -3.79
N PRO A 9 -47.04 -24.64 -4.73
CA PRO A 9 -45.85 -25.43 -4.47
C PRO A 9 -44.73 -24.49 -4.02
N VAL A 10 -44.16 -24.77 -2.85
CA VAL A 10 -42.96 -24.10 -2.34
C VAL A 10 -41.89 -24.28 -3.41
N SER A 11 -41.36 -23.19 -3.96
CA SER A 11 -40.34 -23.29 -4.99
C SER A 11 -39.12 -23.99 -4.41
N ASP A 12 -38.55 -24.98 -5.12
CA ASP A 12 -37.26 -25.65 -4.81
C ASP A 12 -36.04 -24.71 -4.90
N VAL A 13 -36.24 -23.39 -4.77
CA VAL A 13 -35.18 -22.41 -4.74
C VAL A 13 -34.55 -22.47 -3.35
N ARG A 14 -33.36 -23.06 -3.28
CA ARG A 14 -32.56 -23.14 -2.06
C ARG A 14 -32.28 -21.73 -1.54
N ASP A 15 -32.72 -21.45 -0.32
CA ASP A 15 -32.42 -20.20 0.36
C ASP A 15 -30.98 -20.22 0.90
N TRP A 16 -30.11 -19.40 0.30
CA TRP A 16 -28.70 -19.28 0.69
C TRP A 16 -28.50 -18.30 1.86
N SER A 17 -29.56 -17.60 2.31
CA SER A 17 -29.49 -16.69 3.46
C SER A 17 -29.47 -17.43 4.80
N GLU A 18 -29.97 -18.66 4.84
CA GLU A 18 -29.98 -19.54 6.01
C GLU A 18 -28.69 -20.34 6.20
N LEU A 19 -27.67 -20.12 5.37
CA LEU A 19 -26.37 -20.76 5.56
C LEU A 19 -25.79 -20.39 6.93
N PRO A 20 -25.21 -21.37 7.66
CA PRO A 20 -24.46 -21.11 8.89
C PRO A 20 -23.34 -20.08 8.71
N LEU A 21 -23.05 -19.33 9.78
CA LEU A 21 -22.07 -18.24 9.78
C LEU A 21 -20.66 -18.68 9.38
N ASP A 22 -20.26 -19.88 9.80
CA ASP A 22 -18.99 -20.51 9.47
C ASP A 22 -18.90 -20.85 7.97
N ALA A 23 -19.98 -21.39 7.39
CA ALA A 23 -20.07 -21.64 5.96
C ALA A 23 -20.00 -20.35 5.14
N LEU A 24 -20.75 -19.30 5.52
CA LEU A 24 -20.69 -17.99 4.87
C LEU A 24 -19.31 -17.35 5.00
N SER A 25 -18.69 -17.44 6.18
CA SER A 25 -17.33 -16.93 6.41
C SER A 25 -16.31 -17.67 5.52
N ALA A 26 -16.42 -18.99 5.39
CA ALA A 26 -15.54 -19.77 4.53
C ALA A 26 -15.69 -19.40 3.03
N ILE A 27 -16.90 -19.07 2.59
CA ILE A 27 -17.15 -18.54 1.24
C ILE A 27 -16.53 -17.14 1.11
N PHE A 28 -16.72 -16.26 2.08
CA PHE A 28 -16.21 -14.88 2.01
C PHE A 28 -14.69 -14.81 2.08
N MET A 29 -14.02 -15.76 2.72
CA MET A 29 -12.55 -15.90 2.66
C MET A 29 -12.01 -16.17 1.25
N LYS A 30 -12.89 -16.49 0.27
CA LYS A 30 -12.53 -16.63 -1.15
C LYS A 30 -12.78 -15.36 -1.97
N LEU A 31 -13.37 -14.33 -1.37
CA LEU A 31 -13.65 -13.05 -1.99
C LEU A 31 -12.59 -12.02 -1.59
N GLY A 32 -12.36 -11.05 -2.46
CA GLY A 32 -11.52 -9.88 -2.17
C GLY A 32 -12.20 -8.90 -1.21
N THR A 33 -11.39 -8.07 -0.54
CA THR A 33 -11.86 -7.02 0.39
C THR A 33 -12.95 -6.15 -0.25
N ILE A 34 -12.74 -5.70 -1.48
CA ILE A 34 -13.69 -4.83 -2.20
C ILE A 34 -14.99 -5.56 -2.55
N GLU A 35 -14.92 -6.83 -2.92
CA GLU A 35 -16.09 -7.65 -3.26
C GLU A 35 -16.97 -7.92 -2.03
N ILE A 36 -16.35 -8.08 -0.86
CA ILE A 36 -17.09 -8.20 0.40
C ILE A 36 -17.76 -6.88 0.76
N LEU A 37 -17.06 -5.74 0.63
CA LEU A 37 -17.59 -4.42 0.99
C LEU A 37 -18.70 -3.95 0.05
N MET A 38 -18.60 -4.23 -1.25
CA MET A 38 -19.49 -3.70 -2.28
C MET A 38 -20.43 -4.74 -2.89
N GLY A 39 -20.37 -5.99 -2.44
CA GLY A 39 -21.20 -7.08 -2.93
C GLY A 39 -21.77 -7.88 -1.78
N ALA A 40 -21.01 -8.87 -1.31
CA ALA A 40 -21.51 -9.89 -0.39
C ALA A 40 -22.07 -9.30 0.92
N GLY A 41 -21.43 -8.29 1.49
CA GLY A 41 -21.91 -7.63 2.71
C GLY A 41 -23.21 -6.84 2.55
N LEU A 42 -23.69 -6.62 1.32
CA LEU A 42 -24.89 -5.83 1.02
C LEU A 42 -26.10 -6.68 0.61
N VAL A 43 -25.95 -8.00 0.54
CA VAL A 43 -26.99 -8.90 0.03
C VAL A 43 -28.17 -9.03 1.01
N CYS A 44 -27.89 -9.40 2.27
CA CYS A 44 -28.92 -9.55 3.29
C CYS A 44 -28.31 -9.43 4.70
N ARG A 45 -29.16 -9.40 5.74
CA ARG A 45 -28.71 -9.27 7.14
C ARG A 45 -27.76 -10.40 7.58
N SER A 46 -28.06 -11.64 7.21
CA SER A 46 -27.23 -12.80 7.56
C SER A 46 -25.82 -12.66 6.97
N TRP A 47 -25.74 -12.28 5.69
CA TRP A 47 -24.48 -12.03 5.00
C TRP A 47 -23.73 -10.81 5.54
N LEU A 48 -24.44 -9.74 5.91
CA LEU A 48 -23.81 -8.59 6.57
C LEU A 48 -23.18 -8.97 7.90
N VAL A 49 -23.83 -9.84 8.70
CA VAL A 49 -23.26 -10.35 9.94
C VAL A 49 -22.01 -11.18 9.66
N ALA A 50 -22.03 -12.06 8.66
CA ALA A 50 -20.85 -12.82 8.23
C ALA A 50 -19.71 -11.90 7.76
N ALA A 51 -20.01 -10.88 6.94
CA ALA A 51 -19.06 -9.92 6.43
C ALA A 51 -18.41 -9.06 7.52
N LYS A 52 -18.99 -8.97 8.72
CA LYS A 52 -18.41 -8.27 9.87
C LYS A 52 -17.51 -9.15 10.73
N SER A 53 -17.37 -10.44 10.41
CA SER A 53 -16.47 -11.35 11.14
C SER A 53 -15.02 -10.86 11.01
N PRO A 54 -14.29 -10.60 12.11
CA PRO A 54 -12.94 -10.03 12.01
C PRO A 54 -11.91 -10.96 11.38
N GLU A 55 -12.16 -12.27 11.33
CA GLU A 55 -11.28 -13.23 10.65
C GLU A 55 -11.14 -12.94 9.15
N LEU A 56 -12.18 -12.38 8.52
CA LEU A 56 -12.16 -11.98 7.11
C LEU A 56 -11.20 -10.82 6.83
N TRP A 57 -10.89 -10.03 7.85
CA TRP A 57 -10.14 -8.78 7.74
C TRP A 57 -8.74 -8.89 8.34
N ARG A 58 -8.25 -10.12 8.58
CA ARG A 58 -6.84 -10.36 8.90
C ARG A 58 -5.92 -10.00 7.73
N PHE A 59 -6.42 -10.13 6.51
CA PHE A 59 -5.73 -9.77 5.27
C PHE A 59 -6.62 -8.81 4.47
N VAL A 60 -6.20 -7.56 4.36
CA VAL A 60 -6.87 -6.54 3.56
C VAL A 60 -6.04 -6.31 2.31
N ASP A 61 -6.56 -6.75 1.17
CA ASP A 61 -5.96 -6.53 -0.14
C ASP A 61 -6.89 -5.66 -0.98
N MET A 62 -6.44 -4.43 -1.22
CA MET A 62 -7.08 -3.43 -2.05
C MET A 62 -6.18 -3.05 -3.23
N THR A 63 -5.43 -4.01 -3.75
CA THR A 63 -4.59 -3.88 -4.95
C THR A 63 -5.29 -4.49 -6.18
N ARG A 64 -4.87 -4.10 -7.39
CA ARG A 64 -5.22 -4.78 -8.66
C ARG A 64 -6.72 -4.95 -8.95
N HIS A 65 -7.59 -4.23 -8.26
CA HIS A 65 -9.03 -4.25 -8.47
C HIS A 65 -9.45 -3.04 -9.30
N LYS A 66 -10.34 -3.23 -10.29
CA LYS A 66 -10.79 -2.16 -11.20
C LYS A 66 -11.23 -0.87 -10.50
N LEU A 67 -11.87 -0.98 -9.34
CA LEU A 67 -12.36 0.17 -8.57
C LEU A 67 -11.25 1.02 -7.95
N VAL A 68 -10.06 0.46 -7.72
CA VAL A 68 -8.88 1.22 -7.27
C VAL A 68 -8.51 2.30 -8.29
N PHE A 69 -8.77 2.05 -9.58
CA PHE A 69 -8.42 2.96 -10.68
C PHE A 69 -9.60 3.83 -11.14
N SER A 70 -10.82 3.52 -10.70
CA SER A 70 -12.03 4.19 -11.18
C SER A 70 -12.79 4.97 -10.11
N LYS A 71 -12.38 4.90 -8.84
CA LYS A 71 -13.02 5.61 -7.72
C LYS A 71 -12.03 6.60 -7.11
N GLY A 72 -12.57 7.70 -6.60
CA GLY A 72 -11.78 8.71 -5.90
C GLY A 72 -11.03 8.12 -4.69
N GLY A 73 -9.81 8.61 -4.45
CA GLY A 73 -8.96 8.11 -3.36
C GLY A 73 -9.62 8.22 -1.99
N ASN A 74 -10.43 9.25 -1.76
CA ASN A 74 -11.23 9.41 -0.55
C ASN A 74 -12.19 8.23 -0.31
N VAL A 75 -12.91 7.76 -1.34
CA VAL A 75 -13.80 6.60 -1.25
C VAL A 75 -13.02 5.34 -0.89
N MET A 76 -11.87 5.14 -1.54
CA MET A 76 -11.01 4.00 -1.27
C MET A 76 -10.44 4.02 0.16
N CYS A 77 -10.04 5.19 0.66
CA CYS A 77 -9.64 5.38 2.05
C CYS A 77 -10.77 5.05 3.03
N GLN A 78 -12.00 5.48 2.76
CA GLN A 78 -13.15 5.14 3.62
C GLN A 78 -13.43 3.63 3.63
N MET A 79 -13.35 2.99 2.47
CA MET A 79 -13.48 1.53 2.37
C MET A 79 -12.38 0.81 3.16
N ALA A 80 -11.14 1.28 3.08
CA ALA A 80 -10.03 0.75 3.87
C ALA A 80 -10.29 0.93 5.38
N LYS A 81 -10.77 2.09 5.82
CA LYS A 81 -11.13 2.34 7.23
C LYS A 81 -12.22 1.36 7.72
N VAL A 82 -13.23 1.09 6.90
CA VAL A 82 -14.26 0.08 7.24
C VAL A 82 -13.65 -1.31 7.39
N ALA A 83 -12.73 -1.71 6.51
CA ALA A 83 -12.03 -2.98 6.61
C ALA A 83 -11.18 -3.07 7.90
N ILE A 84 -10.45 -1.99 8.21
CA ILE A 84 -9.64 -1.86 9.42
C ILE A 84 -10.49 -1.96 10.69
N ASP A 85 -11.62 -1.26 10.75
CA ASP A 85 -12.53 -1.32 11.89
C ASP A 85 -13.11 -2.72 12.09
N ARG A 86 -13.46 -3.40 11.01
CA ARG A 86 -13.97 -4.78 11.07
C ARG A 86 -12.90 -5.78 11.51
N SER A 87 -11.62 -5.47 11.36
CA SER A 87 -10.53 -6.34 11.81
C SER A 87 -10.41 -6.44 13.33
N ASP A 88 -11.00 -5.50 14.08
CA ASP A 88 -10.97 -5.48 15.55
C ASP A 88 -9.53 -5.58 16.10
N GLY A 89 -8.58 -4.90 15.44
CA GLY A 89 -7.16 -4.87 15.79
C GLY A 89 -6.37 -6.15 15.43
N ARG A 90 -7.00 -7.11 14.75
CA ARG A 90 -6.41 -8.40 14.34
C ARG A 90 -5.87 -8.40 12.91
N MET A 91 -5.89 -7.25 12.22
CA MET A 91 -5.32 -7.13 10.88
C MET A 91 -3.82 -7.43 10.90
N GLU A 92 -3.40 -8.36 10.05
CA GLU A 92 -2.02 -8.80 9.91
C GLU A 92 -1.38 -8.28 8.62
N SER A 93 -2.16 -8.00 7.59
CA SER A 93 -1.66 -7.49 6.31
C SER A 93 -2.58 -6.43 5.73
N PHE A 94 -1.99 -5.33 5.27
CA PHE A 94 -2.68 -4.26 4.55
C PHE A 94 -1.94 -3.92 3.25
N TRP A 95 -2.55 -4.24 2.12
CA TRP A 95 -2.00 -4.00 0.79
C TRP A 95 -2.91 -3.05 0.04
N ALA A 96 -2.35 -1.95 -0.45
CA ALA A 96 -3.10 -0.92 -1.15
C ALA A 96 -2.26 -0.35 -2.30
N GLN A 97 -2.97 0.16 -3.30
CA GLN A 97 -2.36 0.69 -4.51
C GLN A 97 -2.90 2.10 -4.81
N LYS A 98 -2.02 3.07 -5.08
CA LYS A 98 -2.30 4.48 -5.43
C LYS A 98 -2.98 5.37 -4.38
N PHE A 99 -4.03 4.91 -3.72
CA PHE A 99 -4.92 5.81 -2.95
C PHE A 99 -4.47 6.12 -1.50
N VAL A 100 -3.35 5.56 -1.05
CA VAL A 100 -2.95 5.64 0.37
C VAL A 100 -2.54 7.06 0.73
N THR A 101 -3.03 7.53 1.88
CA THR A 101 -2.66 8.83 2.47
C THR A 101 -1.97 8.64 3.83
N SER A 102 -1.26 9.67 4.27
CA SER A 102 -0.69 9.76 5.63
C SER A 102 -1.76 9.57 6.72
N GLU A 103 -2.96 10.12 6.53
CA GLU A 103 -4.10 9.98 7.43
C GLU A 103 -4.52 8.52 7.57
N LEU A 104 -4.59 7.78 6.45
CA LEU A 104 -4.93 6.36 6.45
C LEU A 104 -3.85 5.53 7.18
N LEU A 105 -2.57 5.83 6.98
CA LEU A 105 -1.47 5.15 7.67
C LEU A 105 -1.49 5.43 9.17
N ASN A 106 -1.71 6.68 9.58
CA ASN A 106 -1.88 7.05 10.99
C ASN A 106 -3.09 6.33 11.61
N TYR A 107 -4.18 6.21 10.86
CA TYR A 107 -5.35 5.46 11.27
C TYR A 107 -5.04 3.97 11.49
N ILE A 108 -4.35 3.31 10.55
CA ILE A 108 -3.89 1.93 10.70
C ILE A 108 -3.04 1.77 11.96
N ALA A 109 -2.04 2.64 12.14
CA ALA A 109 -1.11 2.60 13.27
C ALA A 109 -1.81 2.80 14.63
N SER A 110 -2.95 3.47 14.65
CA SER A 110 -3.75 3.69 15.88
C SER A 110 -4.69 2.52 16.22
N ARG A 111 -5.03 1.68 15.24
CA ARG A 111 -6.05 0.61 15.38
C ARG A 111 -5.45 -0.79 15.37
N CYS A 112 -4.28 -0.98 14.75
CA CYS A 112 -3.75 -2.31 14.43
C CYS A 112 -2.39 -2.57 15.10
N ASN A 113 -2.40 -3.42 16.13
CA ASN A 113 -1.19 -3.84 16.83
C ASN A 113 -0.62 -5.17 16.31
N SER A 114 -1.40 -5.90 15.51
CA SER A 114 -1.05 -7.23 14.97
C SER A 114 -0.46 -7.18 13.56
N LEU A 115 -0.22 -5.98 13.02
CA LEU A 115 0.21 -5.79 11.63
C LEU A 115 1.61 -6.38 11.42
N LYS A 116 1.73 -7.29 10.45
CA LYS A 116 2.97 -7.98 10.07
C LYS A 116 3.48 -7.57 8.70
N SER A 117 2.59 -7.16 7.81
CA SER A 117 2.93 -6.77 6.44
C SER A 117 2.15 -5.53 6.02
N ILE A 118 2.86 -4.56 5.44
CA ILE A 118 2.25 -3.42 4.76
C ILE A 118 2.84 -3.30 3.36
N ARG A 119 1.97 -3.09 2.36
CA ARG A 119 2.41 -2.88 0.97
C ARG A 119 1.71 -1.68 0.36
N LEU A 120 2.50 -0.69 -0.01
CA LEU A 120 2.12 0.60 -0.56
C LEU A 120 2.63 0.66 -2.00
N ILE A 121 1.77 0.29 -2.95
CA ILE A 121 2.15 0.14 -4.36
C ILE A 121 1.76 1.38 -5.14
N GLY A 122 2.72 2.08 -5.74
CA GLY A 122 2.45 3.30 -6.50
C GLY A 122 1.78 4.37 -5.66
N ALA A 123 2.06 4.42 -4.36
CA ALA A 123 1.63 5.51 -3.49
C ALA A 123 2.45 6.76 -3.84
N TYR A 124 1.79 7.92 -3.83
CA TYR A 124 2.47 9.21 -3.97
C TYR A 124 3.29 9.54 -2.71
N TYR A 125 4.24 10.47 -2.87
CA TYR A 125 5.02 10.97 -1.75
C TYR A 125 4.11 11.61 -0.69
N PHE A 126 4.36 11.32 0.58
CA PHE A 126 3.60 11.85 1.71
C PHE A 126 4.14 13.22 2.12
N TRP A 127 3.90 14.23 1.28
CA TRP A 127 4.41 15.60 1.47
C TRP A 127 4.01 16.23 2.81
N ASP A 128 2.89 15.79 3.40
CA ASP A 128 2.39 16.30 4.67
C ASP A 128 3.00 15.61 5.90
N ASP A 129 3.54 14.39 5.74
CA ASP A 129 4.22 13.64 6.79
C ASP A 129 5.17 12.60 6.18
N GLU A 130 6.40 13.02 5.87
CA GLU A 130 7.43 12.17 5.23
C GLU A 130 7.80 10.94 6.07
N ASP A 131 7.72 11.08 7.40
CA ASP A 131 8.05 10.04 8.38
C ASP A 131 6.88 9.10 8.68
N VAL A 132 5.72 9.25 8.03
CA VAL A 132 4.49 8.50 8.43
C VAL A 132 4.69 6.99 8.40
N VAL A 133 5.46 6.47 7.45
CA VAL A 133 5.77 5.03 7.36
C VAL A 133 6.70 4.58 8.48
N ILE A 134 7.67 5.42 8.87
CA ILE A 134 8.59 5.18 10.00
C ILE A 134 7.80 5.17 11.32
N LYS A 135 6.91 6.15 11.50
CA LYS A 135 6.00 6.24 12.67
C LYS A 135 5.10 5.01 12.77
N LEU A 136 4.57 4.53 11.64
CA LEU A 136 3.81 3.29 11.58
C LEU A 136 4.68 2.08 11.98
N ALA A 137 5.88 1.96 11.42
CA ALA A 137 6.80 0.88 11.74
C ALA A 137 7.18 0.86 13.24
N ALA A 138 7.32 2.03 13.87
CA ALA A 138 7.58 2.15 15.30
C ALA A 138 6.38 1.68 16.16
N LYS A 139 5.15 1.95 15.72
CA LYS A 139 3.91 1.57 16.42
C LYS A 139 3.49 0.11 16.21
N CYS A 140 3.96 -0.55 15.16
CA CYS A 140 3.60 -1.94 14.85
C CYS A 140 4.73 -2.92 15.23
N PRO A 141 4.73 -3.51 16.45
CA PRO A 141 5.84 -4.33 16.94
C PRO A 141 6.05 -5.64 16.18
N MET A 142 5.01 -6.13 15.50
CA MET A 142 5.04 -7.38 14.74
C MET A 142 5.39 -7.18 13.26
N LEU A 143 5.71 -5.95 12.83
CA LEU A 143 5.94 -5.64 11.43
C LEU A 143 7.23 -6.31 10.93
N GLU A 144 7.08 -7.18 9.93
CA GLU A 144 8.19 -7.94 9.33
C GLU A 144 8.39 -7.61 7.85
N GLU A 145 7.40 -6.97 7.21
CA GLU A 145 7.42 -6.69 5.78
C GLU A 145 6.89 -5.29 5.47
N ILE A 146 7.69 -4.55 4.69
CA ILE A 146 7.33 -3.26 4.12
C ILE A 146 7.58 -3.31 2.62
N GLU A 147 6.57 -2.96 1.84
CA GLU A 147 6.74 -2.54 0.45
C GLU A 147 6.31 -1.08 0.32
N TYR A 148 7.19 -0.25 -0.21
CA TYR A 148 6.90 1.13 -0.57
C TYR A 148 7.58 1.40 -1.91
N SER A 149 6.86 1.08 -2.99
CA SER A 149 7.38 1.10 -4.37
C SER A 149 6.66 2.15 -5.20
N GLY A 150 7.37 2.72 -6.18
CA GLY A 150 6.84 3.74 -7.09
C GLY A 150 7.53 5.11 -7.00
N GLN A 151 8.35 5.35 -5.98
CA GLN A 151 9.01 6.63 -5.72
C GLN A 151 10.41 6.41 -5.13
N LYS A 152 11.35 7.33 -5.40
CA LYS A 152 12.71 7.28 -4.84
C LYS A 152 12.68 7.66 -3.37
N LEU A 153 12.96 6.68 -2.52
CA LEU A 153 13.11 6.89 -1.08
C LEU A 153 14.55 7.24 -0.76
N THR A 154 14.76 8.23 0.11
CA THR A 154 16.07 8.72 0.52
C THR A 154 16.73 7.80 1.54
N TRP A 155 18.04 7.95 1.75
CA TRP A 155 18.78 7.19 2.77
C TRP A 155 18.25 7.41 4.19
N ASP A 156 17.74 8.60 4.50
CA ASP A 156 17.09 8.94 5.77
C ASP A 156 15.88 8.04 6.05
N PHE A 157 15.08 7.72 5.03
CA PHE A 157 13.98 6.77 5.17
C PHE A 157 14.47 5.39 5.64
N PHE A 158 15.49 4.84 4.98
CA PHE A 158 16.03 3.51 5.31
C PHE A 158 16.62 3.48 6.72
N LYS A 159 17.35 4.53 7.09
CA LYS A 159 17.89 4.70 8.44
C LYS A 159 16.78 4.79 9.49
N GLY A 160 15.73 5.56 9.21
CA GLY A 160 14.55 5.69 10.08
C GLY A 160 13.82 4.37 10.26
N ILE A 161 13.62 3.61 9.17
CA ILE A 161 13.02 2.27 9.23
C ILE A 161 13.90 1.30 10.02
N GLY A 162 15.22 1.32 9.82
CA GLY A 162 16.17 0.51 10.57
C GLY A 162 16.15 0.81 12.07
N ALA A 163 16.05 2.08 12.46
CA ALA A 163 15.91 2.49 13.85
C ALA A 163 14.56 2.06 14.45
N ALA A 164 13.47 2.18 13.69
CA ALA A 164 12.12 1.83 14.15
C ALA A 164 11.88 0.31 14.21
N ARG A 165 12.47 -0.45 13.28
CA ARG A 165 12.23 -1.88 13.09
C ARG A 165 13.49 -2.62 12.59
N PRO A 166 14.52 -2.79 13.44
CA PRO A 166 15.75 -3.50 13.06
C PRO A 166 15.54 -4.99 12.77
N THR A 167 14.40 -5.55 13.22
CA THR A 167 14.00 -6.95 12.99
C THR A 167 13.25 -7.15 11.67
N LEU A 168 13.18 -6.14 10.80
CA LEU A 168 12.46 -6.23 9.54
C LEU A 168 13.07 -7.33 8.65
N LYS A 169 12.23 -8.18 8.07
CA LYS A 169 12.67 -9.35 7.30
C LYS A 169 12.56 -9.15 5.80
N ARG A 170 11.63 -8.31 5.35
CA ARG A 170 11.32 -8.13 3.92
C ARG A 170 11.13 -6.66 3.60
N LEU A 171 11.92 -6.15 2.68
CA LEU A 171 11.87 -4.77 2.21
C LEU A 171 11.78 -4.74 0.69
N ARG A 172 10.79 -4.03 0.15
CA ARG A 172 10.59 -3.85 -1.29
C ARG A 172 10.38 -2.38 -1.62
N VAL A 173 11.31 -1.81 -2.36
CA VAL A 173 11.37 -0.38 -2.70
C VAL A 173 11.72 -0.27 -4.19
N CYS A 174 10.88 -0.81 -5.06
CA CYS A 174 11.17 -0.78 -6.49
C CYS A 174 10.81 0.58 -7.09
N LEU A 175 11.71 1.14 -7.89
CA LEU A 175 11.44 2.29 -8.73
C LEU A 175 10.90 1.80 -10.09
N PRO A 176 9.93 2.52 -10.68
CA PRO A 176 9.70 2.44 -12.12
C PRO A 176 11.02 2.68 -12.86
N TRP A 177 11.15 2.20 -14.10
CA TRP A 177 12.33 2.50 -14.91
C TRP A 177 12.51 4.02 -14.98
N TYR A 178 13.56 4.52 -14.32
CA TYR A 178 13.84 5.94 -14.17
C TYR A 178 15.31 6.17 -14.45
N ASP A 179 15.61 7.06 -15.41
CA ASP A 179 16.96 7.58 -15.61
C ASP A 179 17.24 8.58 -14.48
N SER A 180 17.91 8.12 -13.42
CA SER A 180 18.24 8.93 -12.24
C SER A 180 19.08 10.16 -12.62
N ASP A 181 19.91 10.07 -13.67
CA ASP A 181 20.69 11.20 -14.16
C ASP A 181 19.78 12.25 -14.83
N SER A 182 18.70 11.82 -15.49
CA SER A 182 17.72 12.72 -16.11
C SER A 182 16.94 13.50 -15.04
N ILE A 183 16.48 12.83 -13.97
CA ILE A 183 15.75 13.51 -12.88
C ILE A 183 16.68 14.43 -12.09
N GLU A 184 17.90 14.00 -11.79
CA GLU A 184 18.82 14.88 -11.06
C GLU A 184 19.17 16.12 -11.88
N ARG A 185 19.33 15.97 -13.21
CA ARG A 185 19.44 17.12 -14.12
C ARG A 185 18.19 17.98 -14.10
N GLU A 186 17.00 17.39 -14.14
CA GLU A 186 15.72 18.12 -14.08
C GLU A 186 15.56 18.87 -12.75
N ILE A 187 15.81 18.24 -11.60
CA ILE A 187 15.79 18.89 -10.27
C ILE A 187 16.80 20.03 -10.21
N ARG A 188 18.03 19.83 -10.69
CA ARG A 188 19.04 20.90 -10.77
C ARG A 188 18.59 22.02 -11.70
N MET A 189 17.90 21.72 -12.80
CA MET A 189 17.35 22.72 -13.73
C MET A 189 16.15 23.46 -13.13
N GLU A 190 15.25 22.79 -12.42
CA GLU A 190 14.09 23.38 -11.74
C GLU A 190 14.50 24.26 -10.56
N GLN A 191 15.52 23.84 -9.79
CA GLN A 191 16.14 24.66 -8.75
C GLN A 191 16.75 25.94 -9.35
N ARG A 192 17.45 25.83 -10.49
CA ARG A 192 17.99 26.98 -11.23
C ARG A 192 16.90 27.88 -11.85
N GLN A 193 15.76 27.33 -12.25
CA GLN A 193 14.62 28.11 -12.76
C GLN A 193 13.84 28.84 -11.66
N ASN A 194 13.91 28.38 -10.41
CA ASN A 194 13.39 29.12 -9.26
C ASN A 194 14.32 30.25 -8.79
N ASP A 195 15.59 30.22 -9.23
CA ASP A 195 16.62 31.23 -8.98
C ASP A 195 16.87 32.09 -10.23
N GLU A 196 15.81 32.57 -10.91
CA GLU A 196 15.94 33.59 -11.96
C GLU A 196 16.37 34.96 -11.38
N GLU A 197 17.61 35.04 -10.89
CA GLU A 197 18.43 36.26 -10.81
C GLU A 197 19.90 35.83 -10.59
N GLU A 198 20.73 36.02 -11.62
CA GLU A 198 22.20 35.80 -11.71
C GLU A 198 22.65 34.49 -12.41
N GLU A 199 22.67 34.51 -13.75
CA GLU A 199 23.50 33.61 -14.57
C GLU A 199 25.00 33.96 -14.38
N GLU A 200 25.63 33.43 -13.33
CA GLU A 200 27.06 33.17 -13.37
C GLU A 200 27.28 31.76 -13.95
N GLU A 201 28.04 31.65 -15.05
CA GLU A 201 28.51 30.38 -15.58
C GLU A 201 29.45 29.75 -14.53
N GLU A 202 28.90 29.04 -13.54
CA GLU A 202 29.68 28.23 -12.62
C GLU A 202 30.44 27.18 -13.45
N GLU A 203 31.76 27.24 -13.44
CA GLU A 203 32.61 26.14 -13.94
C GLU A 203 32.20 24.88 -13.16
N GLU A 204 31.53 23.91 -13.80
CA GLU A 204 31.18 22.63 -13.18
C GLU A 204 32.49 21.94 -12.73
N GLU A 205 32.87 22.12 -11.45
CA GLU A 205 33.95 21.36 -10.86
C GLU A 205 33.59 19.87 -10.98
N GLU A 206 34.40 19.10 -11.72
CA GLU A 206 34.17 17.66 -11.88
C GLU A 206 34.13 17.00 -10.49
N GLU A 207 32.95 16.50 -10.10
CA GLU A 207 32.75 15.77 -8.84
C GLU A 207 33.75 14.61 -8.78
N PRO A 208 34.58 14.49 -7.72
CA PRO A 208 35.46 13.34 -7.55
C PRO A 208 34.67 12.04 -7.58
N TYR A 209 35.18 11.02 -8.27
CA TYR A 209 34.50 9.73 -8.43
C TYR A 209 34.10 9.11 -7.08
N GLU A 210 34.91 9.29 -6.04
CA GLU A 210 34.61 8.80 -4.70
C GLU A 210 33.38 9.47 -4.06
N ALA A 211 33.18 10.77 -4.30
CA ALA A 211 32.01 11.50 -3.82
C ALA A 211 30.75 11.07 -4.56
N TRP A 212 30.86 10.91 -5.89
CA TRP A 212 29.79 10.37 -6.73
C TRP A 212 29.41 8.95 -6.28
N GLU A 213 30.38 8.06 -6.08
CA GLU A 213 30.15 6.68 -5.66
C GLU A 213 29.54 6.61 -4.26
N ALA A 214 29.97 7.45 -3.31
CA ALA A 214 29.35 7.51 -1.98
C ALA A 214 27.88 7.93 -2.06
N ARG A 215 27.56 8.97 -2.82
CA ARG A 215 26.21 9.50 -3.01
C ARG A 215 25.25 8.48 -3.61
N HIS A 216 25.72 7.63 -4.54
CA HIS A 216 24.92 6.60 -5.19
C HIS A 216 24.68 5.35 -4.33
N ASN A 217 25.36 5.23 -3.20
CA ASN A 217 25.26 4.08 -2.31
C ASN A 217 24.71 4.44 -0.92
N GLU A 218 24.28 5.68 -0.68
CA GLU A 218 23.80 6.13 0.64
C GLU A 218 22.65 5.25 1.17
N GLU A 219 21.70 4.88 0.32
CA GLU A 219 20.58 4.01 0.71
C GLU A 219 21.06 2.59 1.04
N ALA A 220 22.02 2.06 0.27
CA ALA A 220 22.61 0.75 0.54
C ALA A 220 23.37 0.74 1.88
N PHE A 221 24.11 1.80 2.18
CA PHE A 221 24.81 1.95 3.46
C PHE A 221 23.83 2.04 4.62
N ALA A 222 22.77 2.84 4.50
CA ALA A 222 21.74 2.95 5.53
C ALA A 222 21.05 1.61 5.82
N ILE A 223 20.77 0.80 4.78
CA ILE A 223 20.25 -0.57 4.92
C ILE A 223 21.28 -1.46 5.65
N ALA A 224 22.52 -1.46 5.18
CA ALA A 224 23.59 -2.30 5.70
C ALA A 224 23.90 -2.02 7.18
N GLU A 225 23.78 -0.77 7.63
CA GLU A 225 24.06 -0.34 9.00
C GLU A 225 23.00 -0.76 10.03
N SER A 226 21.77 -1.06 9.59
CA SER A 226 20.63 -1.12 10.52
C SER A 226 19.65 -2.29 10.31
N LEU A 227 19.62 -2.90 9.12
CA LEU A 227 18.66 -3.95 8.74
C LEU A 227 19.33 -5.33 8.62
N HIS A 228 20.04 -5.76 9.67
CA HIS A 228 20.82 -7.00 9.65
C HIS A 228 19.98 -8.29 9.56
N GLU A 229 18.71 -8.24 9.99
CA GLU A 229 17.76 -9.38 9.96
C GLU A 229 17.07 -9.57 8.61
N LEU A 230 17.42 -8.74 7.61
CA LEU A 230 16.78 -8.75 6.32
C LEU A 230 17.06 -10.06 5.57
N ARG A 231 15.98 -10.67 5.05
CA ARG A 231 16.01 -11.92 4.27
C ARG A 231 15.63 -11.70 2.82
N LEU A 232 14.86 -10.66 2.54
CA LEU A 232 14.45 -10.28 1.20
C LEU A 232 14.61 -8.78 1.02
N LEU A 233 15.41 -8.41 0.02
CA LEU A 233 15.56 -7.05 -0.44
C LEU A 233 15.21 -6.97 -1.92
N GLN A 234 14.27 -6.09 -2.25
CA GLN A 234 14.06 -5.64 -3.62
C GLN A 234 14.24 -4.13 -3.69
N MET A 235 15.18 -3.69 -4.50
CA MET A 235 15.46 -2.26 -4.70
C MET A 235 15.80 -2.00 -6.17
N ALA A 236 15.01 -2.61 -7.05
CA ALA A 236 15.16 -2.44 -8.49
C ALA A 236 15.03 -0.97 -8.88
N GLY A 237 15.84 -0.52 -9.85
CA GLY A 237 15.86 0.87 -10.32
C GLY A 237 16.75 1.82 -9.50
N TYR A 238 17.30 1.39 -8.37
CA TYR A 238 18.23 2.23 -7.59
C TYR A 238 19.59 2.34 -8.28
N GLY A 239 20.22 3.52 -8.18
CA GLY A 239 21.51 3.83 -8.81
C GLY A 239 22.74 3.18 -8.18
N LEU A 240 22.62 1.98 -7.61
CA LEU A 240 23.69 1.34 -6.86
C LEU A 240 24.90 1.00 -7.72
N THR A 241 26.08 1.11 -7.11
CA THR A 241 27.34 0.55 -7.61
C THR A 241 27.64 -0.79 -6.95
N LYS A 242 28.74 -1.45 -7.35
CA LYS A 242 29.22 -2.68 -6.69
C LYS A 242 29.49 -2.49 -5.18
N GLU A 243 29.97 -1.32 -4.77
CA GLU A 243 30.34 -1.06 -3.38
C GLU A 243 29.10 -1.02 -2.48
N GLY A 244 28.00 -0.40 -2.95
CA GLY A 244 26.72 -0.46 -2.25
C GLY A 244 26.18 -1.88 -2.13
N VAL A 245 26.31 -2.70 -3.18
CA VAL A 245 25.91 -4.11 -3.11
C VAL A 245 26.77 -4.87 -2.09
N TYR A 246 28.09 -4.66 -2.07
CA TYR A 246 28.98 -5.30 -1.10
C TYR A 246 28.63 -4.91 0.33
N ALA A 247 28.36 -3.63 0.59
CA ALA A 247 27.89 -3.17 1.89
C ALA A 247 26.60 -3.89 2.31
N ILE A 248 25.62 -4.04 1.42
CA ILE A 248 24.40 -4.81 1.72
C ILE A 248 24.72 -6.27 2.05
N LEU A 249 25.59 -6.93 1.29
CA LEU A 249 25.93 -8.34 1.52
C LEU A 249 26.67 -8.54 2.85
N GLU A 250 27.50 -7.59 3.25
CA GLU A 250 28.22 -7.60 4.52
C GLU A 250 27.31 -7.23 5.71
N GLY A 251 26.43 -6.25 5.52
CA GLY A 251 25.49 -5.76 6.52
C GLY A 251 24.25 -6.63 6.74
N CYS A 252 23.81 -7.39 5.74
CA CYS A 252 22.61 -8.24 5.79
C CYS A 252 22.98 -9.74 5.63
N PRO A 253 23.57 -10.38 6.66
CA PRO A 253 24.10 -11.75 6.55
C PRO A 253 23.03 -12.83 6.38
N HIS A 254 21.76 -12.51 6.62
CA HIS A 254 20.63 -13.42 6.49
C HIS A 254 19.89 -13.29 5.16
N LEU A 255 20.43 -12.53 4.21
CA LEU A 255 19.77 -12.26 2.94
C LEU A 255 19.66 -13.53 2.08
N GLU A 256 18.43 -13.88 1.71
CA GLU A 256 18.09 -15.05 0.89
C GLU A 256 17.63 -14.66 -0.52
N PHE A 257 17.10 -13.44 -0.66
CA PHE A 257 16.59 -12.91 -1.91
C PHE A 257 17.06 -11.47 -2.13
N LEU A 258 17.68 -11.21 -3.28
CA LEU A 258 18.17 -9.89 -3.69
C LEU A 258 17.75 -9.57 -5.12
N ASP A 259 16.99 -8.49 -5.32
CA ASP A 259 16.55 -8.02 -6.64
C ASP A 259 17.04 -6.59 -6.89
N LEU A 260 17.99 -6.49 -7.82
CA LEU A 260 18.70 -5.30 -8.26
C LEU A 260 18.50 -5.06 -9.76
N ARG A 261 17.41 -5.56 -10.35
CA ARG A 261 17.11 -5.27 -11.76
C ARG A 261 17.04 -3.76 -11.97
N GLU A 262 17.40 -3.29 -13.16
CA GLU A 262 17.32 -1.87 -13.51
C GLU A 262 18.21 -0.94 -12.67
N CYS A 263 19.16 -1.47 -11.91
CA CYS A 263 20.23 -0.68 -11.31
C CYS A 263 21.26 -0.29 -12.40
N GLY A 264 21.08 0.88 -13.02
CA GLY A 264 21.82 1.30 -14.22
C GLY A 264 23.33 1.46 -14.04
N HIS A 265 23.81 1.80 -12.84
CA HIS A 265 25.24 1.98 -12.56
C HIS A 265 25.94 0.68 -12.11
N LEU A 266 25.21 -0.41 -11.95
CA LEU A 266 25.77 -1.66 -11.43
C LEU A 266 26.42 -2.48 -12.56
N LEU A 267 27.75 -2.45 -12.60
CA LEU A 267 28.55 -3.29 -13.50
C LEU A 267 28.62 -4.73 -12.99
N VAL A 268 27.97 -5.66 -13.70
CA VAL A 268 27.90 -7.07 -13.32
C VAL A 268 29.13 -7.85 -13.84
N ASP A 269 30.18 -7.91 -13.02
CA ASP A 269 31.40 -8.66 -13.30
C ASP A 269 31.43 -10.06 -12.65
N ALA A 270 32.55 -10.77 -12.80
CA ALA A 270 32.73 -12.10 -12.22
C ALA A 270 32.82 -12.09 -10.68
N GLU A 271 33.34 -11.02 -10.10
CA GLU A 271 33.52 -10.87 -8.65
C GLU A 271 32.17 -10.65 -7.95
N LEU A 272 31.35 -9.74 -8.49
CA LEU A 272 29.99 -9.52 -8.00
C LEU A 272 29.16 -10.81 -8.06
N LYS A 273 29.24 -11.54 -9.17
CA LYS A 273 28.56 -12.85 -9.31
C LYS A 273 29.04 -13.85 -8.27
N ALA A 274 30.35 -13.90 -8.00
CA ALA A 274 30.91 -14.79 -6.99
C ALA A 274 30.42 -14.45 -5.58
N ARG A 275 30.35 -13.16 -5.22
CA ARG A 275 29.83 -12.70 -3.93
C ARG A 275 28.33 -12.97 -3.76
N CYS A 276 27.57 -12.82 -4.84
CA CYS A 276 26.13 -13.14 -4.85
C CYS A 276 25.83 -14.65 -4.88
N ALA A 277 26.81 -15.52 -5.15
CA ALA A 277 26.58 -16.96 -5.36
C ALA A 277 26.00 -17.70 -4.14
N ASN A 278 26.18 -17.15 -2.93
CA ASN A 278 25.65 -17.73 -1.68
C ASN A 278 24.20 -17.33 -1.39
N ILE A 279 23.63 -16.38 -2.13
CA ILE A 279 22.23 -15.95 -1.98
C ILE A 279 21.35 -16.89 -2.79
N LYS A 280 20.24 -17.36 -2.21
CA LYS A 280 19.38 -18.37 -2.86
C LYS A 280 18.76 -17.85 -4.17
N HIS A 281 18.35 -16.60 -4.18
CA HIS A 281 17.70 -15.98 -5.34
C HIS A 281 18.27 -14.58 -5.58
N VAL A 282 18.90 -14.39 -6.73
CA VAL A 282 19.47 -13.09 -7.12
C VAL A 282 18.99 -12.70 -8.50
N ARG A 283 18.58 -11.44 -8.66
CA ARG A 283 18.26 -10.83 -9.95
C ARG A 283 19.13 -9.60 -10.14
N LEU A 284 20.07 -9.67 -11.08
CA LEU A 284 21.00 -8.58 -11.41
C LEU A 284 20.56 -7.88 -12.72
N PRO A 285 21.01 -6.63 -12.97
CA PRO A 285 20.78 -5.93 -14.24
C PRO A 285 21.30 -6.73 -15.44
N GLY A 286 20.68 -6.51 -16.61
CA GLY A 286 21.08 -7.17 -17.86
C GLY A 286 20.77 -8.66 -17.95
N ALA A 287 20.24 -9.28 -16.87
CA ALA A 287 19.62 -10.58 -16.94
C ALA A 287 18.25 -10.46 -17.63
N TRP A 288 18.24 -10.44 -18.97
CA TRP A 288 17.02 -10.73 -19.73
C TRP A 288 16.47 -12.07 -19.26
N PRO A 289 15.14 -12.25 -19.14
CA PRO A 289 14.55 -13.48 -18.61
C PRO A 289 14.73 -14.62 -19.63
N HIS A 290 15.92 -15.21 -19.68
CA HIS A 290 16.19 -16.47 -20.35
C HIS A 290 16.46 -17.56 -19.31
N ALA A 291 15.69 -17.54 -18.23
CA ALA A 291 15.54 -18.66 -17.33
C ALA A 291 14.04 -18.87 -17.11
N HIS A 292 13.49 -19.79 -17.90
CA HIS A 292 12.26 -20.50 -17.60
C HIS A 292 12.35 -21.00 -16.15
N CYS A 293 11.59 -20.38 -15.24
CA CYS A 293 11.28 -20.98 -13.95
C CYS A 293 10.07 -21.92 -14.17
N PRO A 294 10.18 -23.24 -13.98
CA PRO A 294 9.09 -24.17 -14.20
C PRO A 294 8.10 -24.25 -13.01
N GLU A 295 7.84 -23.14 -12.32
CA GLU A 295 6.83 -23.05 -11.24
C GLU A 295 5.67 -22.08 -11.57
N LEU A 296 5.55 -21.62 -12.82
CA LEU A 296 4.42 -20.79 -13.26
C LEU A 296 3.51 -21.43 -14.32
N ASP A 297 3.64 -22.73 -14.59
CA ASP A 297 2.72 -23.42 -15.50
C ASP A 297 1.57 -24.10 -14.76
N THR A 298 0.58 -23.29 -14.36
CA THR A 298 -0.83 -23.66 -14.52
C THR A 298 -1.68 -22.39 -14.46
N ILE A 299 -1.99 -21.82 -15.61
CA ILE A 299 -3.35 -21.73 -16.17
C ILE A 299 -3.16 -21.40 -17.64
N LYS A 300 -3.77 -22.24 -18.47
CA LYS A 300 -3.74 -22.14 -19.93
C LYS A 300 -4.21 -20.77 -20.39
N GLU A 301 -3.50 -20.28 -21.40
CA GLU A 301 -3.93 -19.27 -22.36
C GLU A 301 -5.39 -19.50 -22.76
N ASP A 302 -6.26 -18.55 -22.42
CA ASP A 302 -7.42 -18.22 -23.23
C ASP A 302 -7.26 -16.74 -23.55
N GLU A 303 -7.07 -16.47 -24.84
CA GLU A 303 -6.70 -15.18 -25.41
C GLU A 303 -7.85 -14.18 -25.21
N GLY A 304 -7.73 -13.33 -24.21
CA GLY A 304 -8.43 -12.04 -24.16
C GLY A 304 -7.51 -10.96 -24.71
N GLU A 305 -8.02 -10.13 -25.61
CA GLU A 305 -7.32 -9.01 -26.26
C GLU A 305 -6.27 -8.34 -25.36
N VAL A 306 -5.03 -8.29 -25.85
CA VAL A 306 -3.98 -7.42 -25.34
C VAL A 306 -4.46 -5.98 -25.53
N ILE A 307 -5.07 -5.42 -24.49
CA ILE A 307 -5.24 -3.97 -24.41
C ILE A 307 -3.86 -3.42 -24.09
N GLU A 308 -3.22 -2.82 -25.09
CA GLU A 308 -2.00 -2.05 -24.89
C GLU A 308 -2.26 -1.00 -23.81
N MET A 309 -1.55 -1.13 -22.68
CA MET A 309 -1.54 -0.14 -21.61
C MET A 309 -0.93 1.15 -22.16
N PRO A 310 -1.66 2.28 -22.21
CA PRO A 310 -1.09 3.55 -22.62
C PRO A 310 -0.02 3.99 -21.61
N ASN A 311 0.95 4.76 -22.11
CA ASN A 311 2.04 5.32 -21.34
C ASN A 311 1.50 6.03 -20.08
N LEU A 312 2.03 5.68 -18.89
CA LEU A 312 1.58 6.24 -17.61
C LEU A 312 1.64 7.77 -17.59
N TYR A 313 2.62 8.35 -18.28
CA TYR A 313 2.77 9.81 -18.44
C TYR A 313 1.64 10.45 -19.24
N GLU A 314 1.12 9.77 -20.28
CA GLU A 314 0.01 10.29 -21.08
C GLU A 314 -1.30 10.23 -20.29
N ILE A 315 -1.50 9.22 -19.45
CA ILE A 315 -2.67 9.10 -18.57
C ILE A 315 -2.63 10.16 -17.47
N GLU A 316 -1.48 10.41 -16.87
CA GLU A 316 -1.31 11.45 -15.83
C GLU A 316 -1.44 12.86 -16.42
N ALA A 317 -0.87 13.11 -17.60
CA ALA A 317 -1.07 14.38 -18.31
C ALA A 317 -2.55 14.58 -18.69
N GLN A 318 -3.24 13.54 -19.16
CA GLN A 318 -4.67 13.62 -19.49
C GLN A 318 -5.54 13.81 -18.23
N ALA A 319 -5.18 13.19 -17.10
CA ALA A 319 -5.89 13.35 -15.83
C ALA A 319 -5.76 14.78 -15.29
N LEU A 320 -4.55 15.34 -15.29
CA LEU A 320 -4.30 16.73 -14.91
C LEU A 320 -5.00 17.72 -15.86
N HIS A 321 -5.02 17.42 -17.16
CA HIS A 321 -5.71 18.25 -18.15
C HIS A 321 -7.24 18.18 -18.02
N ASN A 322 -7.78 17.04 -17.59
CA ASN A 322 -9.21 16.84 -17.33
C ASN A 322 -9.64 17.43 -15.98
N GLU A 323 -8.78 17.42 -14.96
CA GLU A 323 -9.02 18.10 -13.66
C GLU A 323 -9.06 19.62 -13.85
N ALA A 324 -8.14 20.18 -14.64
CA ALA A 324 -8.19 21.59 -15.03
C ALA A 324 -9.41 21.96 -15.89
N ALA A 325 -10.03 20.99 -16.57
CA ALA A 325 -11.25 21.19 -17.36
C ALA A 325 -12.55 21.05 -16.56
N MET A 326 -12.51 20.42 -15.38
CA MET A 326 -13.69 20.21 -14.50
C MET A 326 -13.89 21.28 -13.43
N GLU A 327 -13.04 22.30 -13.36
CA GLU A 327 -13.23 23.47 -12.48
C GLU A 327 -14.38 24.41 -12.90
N ASN A 328 -15.24 24.02 -13.84
CA ASN A 328 -16.26 24.90 -14.39
C ASN A 328 -17.69 24.35 -14.49
N ASP A 329 -18.04 23.26 -13.80
CA ASP A 329 -19.44 22.82 -13.74
C ASP A 329 -19.89 22.43 -12.32
N ASP A 330 -20.66 23.36 -11.73
CA ASP A 330 -21.60 23.21 -10.62
C ASP A 330 -22.54 22.01 -10.85
N TYR A 331 -22.58 21.03 -9.94
CA TYR A 331 -23.81 20.31 -9.52
C TYR A 331 -23.59 19.40 -8.30
N GLY A 332 -24.12 19.85 -7.15
CA GLY A 332 -25.05 19.07 -6.32
C GLY A 332 -24.52 17.90 -5.49
N GLU A 333 -23.95 18.18 -4.32
CA GLU A 333 -23.91 17.24 -3.20
C GLU A 333 -25.28 17.15 -2.52
N ASN A 334 -25.83 15.93 -2.38
CA ASN A 334 -26.71 15.52 -1.28
C ASN A 334 -27.14 14.06 -1.47
N TYR A 335 -26.40 13.09 -0.93
CA TYR A 335 -26.96 11.74 -0.68
C TYR A 335 -26.15 10.93 0.34
N TRP A 336 -25.74 11.49 1.48
CA TRP A 336 -25.17 10.71 2.60
C TRP A 336 -25.59 11.17 4.00
N ASP A 337 -26.75 11.81 4.15
CA ASP A 337 -27.38 12.00 5.46
C ASP A 337 -28.56 11.04 5.63
N ASP A 338 -28.28 9.79 6.03
CA ASP A 338 -29.16 9.09 6.99
C ASP A 338 -28.54 7.77 7.50
N TYR A 339 -27.64 7.83 8.49
CA TYR A 339 -27.45 6.75 9.48
C TYR A 339 -26.86 7.35 10.76
N SER A 340 -27.71 8.03 11.53
CA SER A 340 -27.36 8.56 12.86
C SER A 340 -27.24 7.43 13.89
N LEU A 341 -26.10 7.36 14.59
CA LEU A 341 -25.96 6.72 15.91
C LEU A 341 -25.82 7.83 16.99
N PRO A 342 -26.35 7.62 18.20
CA PRO A 342 -26.75 8.72 19.08
C PRO A 342 -25.59 9.37 19.85
N SER A 343 -25.62 10.71 19.89
CA SER A 343 -24.69 11.56 20.63
C SER A 343 -24.93 11.51 22.15
N SER A 344 -23.87 11.37 22.93
CA SER A 344 -23.87 11.58 24.39
C SER A 344 -23.98 13.08 24.73
N PRO A 345 -24.77 13.49 25.75
CA PRO A 345 -24.93 14.89 26.12
C PRO A 345 -23.98 15.33 27.24
N GLY A 346 -23.37 16.50 27.08
CA GLY A 346 -22.52 17.17 28.07
C GLY A 346 -22.86 18.66 28.21
N SER A 347 -23.91 18.91 29.00
CA SER A 347 -24.23 20.09 29.84
C SER A 347 -24.25 21.51 29.23
N PRO A 348 -25.36 22.23 29.53
CA PRO A 348 -25.20 23.39 30.41
C PRO A 348 -26.22 23.40 31.56
N ALA A 349 -25.80 23.91 32.71
CA ALA A 349 -26.66 24.43 33.77
C ALA A 349 -26.31 25.93 33.92
N PRO A 350 -27.22 26.83 34.38
CA PRO A 350 -28.24 26.54 35.40
C PRO A 350 -29.61 27.23 35.21
N THR A 351 -30.66 26.69 35.85
CA THR A 351 -31.48 27.39 36.86
C THR A 351 -32.69 26.52 37.26
N TYR A 352 -32.99 26.58 38.55
CA TYR A 352 -33.94 25.75 39.29
C TYR A 352 -35.41 25.94 38.84
N SER A 353 -36.16 24.84 38.81
CA SER A 353 -37.54 24.83 39.32
C SER A 353 -37.86 23.41 39.82
N MET A 354 -38.30 23.35 41.07
CA MET A 354 -38.84 22.16 41.74
C MET A 354 -40.08 21.64 41.01
N ASP A 355 -40.33 20.33 41.17
CA ASP A 355 -41.54 19.56 40.83
C ASP A 355 -41.53 18.71 39.53
N ASP A 356 -41.00 17.47 39.59
CA ASP A 356 -41.63 16.29 38.94
C ASP A 356 -41.12 14.96 39.59
N PRO A 357 -42.01 14.15 40.20
CA PRO A 357 -41.64 12.94 40.96
C PRO A 357 -41.79 11.65 40.13
N ARG A 358 -40.79 11.25 39.34
CA ARG A 358 -40.84 9.97 38.59
C ARG A 358 -39.53 9.16 38.50
N TYR A 359 -38.68 9.22 39.52
CA TYR A 359 -37.60 8.23 39.71
C TYR A 359 -38.04 7.14 40.69
N TYR A 360 -38.59 6.04 40.15
CA TYR A 360 -38.65 4.73 40.79
C TYR A 360 -38.76 3.66 39.69
N TRP A 361 -37.63 3.06 39.27
CA TRP A 361 -37.28 1.66 39.53
C TRP A 361 -35.97 1.28 38.83
N GLU A 362 -35.13 0.56 39.58
CA GLU A 362 -34.05 -0.32 39.11
C GLU A 362 -34.65 -1.70 38.82
N LEU A 363 -34.23 -2.34 37.73
CA LEU A 363 -33.78 -3.74 37.63
C LEU A 363 -33.34 -4.07 36.20
#